data_AF-A0A0B1YYX6-F1
#
_entry.id   AF-A0A0B1YYX6-F1
#
_cell.length_a   1.000
_cell.length_b   1.000
_cell.length_c   1.000
_cell.angle_alpha   90.00
_cell.angle_beta   90.00
_cell.angle_gamma   90.00
#
_symmetry.space_group_name_H-M   'P 1'
#
loop_
_entity.id
_entity.type
_entity.pdbx_description
1 polymer ?
#
loop_
_entity_poly.entity_id
_entity_poly.type
_entity_poly.pdbx_seq_one_letter_code
_entity_poly.pdbx_strand_id
1 'polypeptide(L)'
;MKKPLLAAGLAMSLVSLSACAEHADTPTTQAVFVGQPLSLVDDQGQCTLVKPDQSRMKLDMEWPCGFSLDKQQKLRVEMFNDIPILAVWRSEHMPAPSRDCLSKMQAIRQMPTGFEAGTVSVYAACGSGGDQKMYVAPFTW
;
A
#
# COMPACT_ATOMS: atom_id res chain seq x y z
N MET A 1 -53.10 -8.16 52.30
CA MET A 1 -53.43 -7.11 51.30
C MET A 1 -52.38 -6.01 51.36
N LYS A 2 -52.07 -5.43 50.18
CA LYS A 2 -51.25 -4.21 49.88
C LYS A 2 -49.72 -4.38 49.72
N LYS A 3 -49.30 -4.43 48.45
CA LYS A 3 -48.01 -3.88 47.94
C LYS A 3 -48.17 -2.37 47.72
N PRO A 4 -47.08 -1.59 47.80
CA PRO A 4 -46.51 -0.95 46.58
C PRO A 4 -44.96 -0.99 46.59
N LEU A 5 -44.29 -1.40 45.51
CA LEU A 5 -43.77 -0.59 44.39
C LEU A 5 -42.82 0.54 44.83
N LEU A 6 -41.53 0.43 44.47
CA LEU A 6 -40.72 1.54 43.93
C LEU A 6 -39.52 0.96 43.17
N ALA A 7 -39.48 1.29 41.88
CA ALA A 7 -38.45 0.96 40.91
C ALA A 7 -37.29 1.95 40.99
N ALA A 8 -36.07 1.49 40.71
CA ALA A 8 -35.00 2.33 40.17
C ALA A 8 -34.02 1.44 39.39
N GLY A 9 -34.27 1.27 38.10
CA GLY A 9 -33.32 0.69 37.16
C GLY A 9 -32.23 1.70 36.85
N LEU A 10 -30.97 1.31 37.07
CA LEU A 10 -29.80 2.01 36.55
C LEU A 10 -29.23 1.16 35.41
N ALA A 11 -29.84 1.31 34.23
CA ALA A 11 -29.22 0.87 32.99
C ALA A 11 -28.22 1.94 32.56
N MET A 12 -26.94 1.75 32.88
CA MET A 12 -25.87 2.55 32.27
C MET A 12 -25.75 2.12 30.82
N SER A 13 -26.32 2.90 29.91
CA SER A 13 -26.04 2.81 28.48
C SER A 13 -24.56 3.15 28.26
N LEU A 14 -23.72 2.13 28.14
CA LEU A 14 -22.38 2.25 27.59
C LEU A 14 -22.53 2.72 26.16
N VAL A 15 -22.38 4.03 25.94
CA VAL A 15 -22.25 4.59 24.60
C VAL A 15 -20.87 4.18 24.10
N SER A 16 -20.79 3.01 23.49
CA SER A 16 -19.60 2.58 22.75
C SER A 16 -19.40 3.56 21.60
N LEU A 17 -18.46 4.49 21.76
CA LEU A 17 -17.91 5.26 20.65
C LEU A 17 -17.24 4.25 19.72
N SER A 18 -17.96 3.77 18.72
CA SER A 18 -17.36 3.07 17.59
C SER A 18 -16.45 4.07 16.90
N ALA A 19 -15.15 4.03 17.21
CA ALA A 19 -14.13 4.64 16.41
C ALA A 19 -14.28 4.06 15.00
N CYS A 20 -14.75 4.88 14.05
CA CYS A 20 -14.73 4.54 12.65
C CYS A 20 -13.26 4.37 12.27
N ALA A 21 -12.78 3.12 12.27
CA ALA A 21 -11.59 2.79 11.52
C ALA A 21 -11.94 3.09 10.06
N GLU A 22 -11.42 4.19 9.52
CA GLU A 22 -11.47 4.45 8.09
C GLU A 22 -10.92 3.20 7.39
N HIS A 23 -11.75 2.60 6.53
CA HIS A 23 -11.39 1.38 5.83
C HIS A 23 -10.17 1.70 4.95
N ALA A 24 -9.01 1.15 5.29
CA ALA A 24 -7.87 1.17 4.38
C ALA A 24 -8.25 0.32 3.16
N ASP A 25 -8.27 0.92 1.97
CA ASP A 25 -8.52 0.19 0.74
C ASP A 25 -7.52 -0.96 0.61
N THR A 26 -8.03 -2.16 0.31
CA THR A 26 -7.19 -3.35 0.13
C THR A 26 -6.19 -3.09 -1.01
N PRO A 27 -4.87 -3.21 -0.77
CA PRO A 27 -3.88 -2.94 -1.80
C PRO A 27 -4.04 -3.85 -3.02
N THR A 28 -3.89 -3.29 -4.23
CA THR A 28 -3.90 -4.08 -5.47
C THR A 28 -2.59 -4.84 -5.60
N THR A 29 -2.66 -6.17 -5.55
CA THR A 29 -1.49 -7.07 -5.48
C THR A 29 -1.27 -7.87 -6.77
N GLN A 30 -2.09 -7.68 -7.80
CA GLN A 30 -1.92 -8.29 -9.12
C GLN A 30 -1.92 -7.21 -10.20
N ALA A 31 -1.04 -7.34 -11.19
CA ALA A 31 -0.97 -6.42 -12.32
C ALA A 31 -0.36 -7.10 -13.55
N VAL A 32 -0.47 -6.43 -14.70
CA VAL A 32 0.29 -6.79 -15.91
C VAL A 32 1.24 -5.65 -16.22
N PHE A 33 2.53 -5.97 -16.32
CA PHE A 33 3.58 -5.03 -16.66
C PHE A 33 4.35 -5.55 -17.85
N VAL A 34 4.50 -4.74 -18.91
CA VAL A 34 5.16 -5.13 -20.17
C VAL A 34 4.70 -6.49 -20.73
N GLY A 35 3.39 -6.79 -20.59
CA GLY A 35 2.78 -8.04 -21.01
C GLY A 35 2.99 -9.23 -20.06
N GLN A 36 3.70 -9.05 -18.95
CA GLN A 36 3.95 -10.09 -17.96
C GLN A 36 2.99 -9.95 -16.77
N PRO A 37 2.25 -11.01 -16.39
CA PRO A 37 1.48 -11.01 -15.15
C PRO A 37 2.43 -11.03 -13.95
N LEU A 38 2.23 -10.10 -13.02
CA LEU A 38 3.00 -9.95 -11.79
C LEU A 38 2.07 -10.05 -10.59
N SER A 39 2.60 -10.56 -9.48
CA SER A 39 1.92 -10.50 -8.19
C SER A 39 2.84 -10.03 -7.07
N LEU A 40 2.24 -9.41 -6.06
CA LEU A 40 2.88 -9.08 -4.79
C LEU A 40 2.38 -10.06 -3.75
N VAL A 41 3.32 -10.65 -3.02
CA VAL A 41 3.01 -11.61 -1.96
C VAL A 41 3.73 -11.22 -0.67
N ASP A 42 3.17 -11.69 0.44
CA ASP A 42 3.85 -11.73 1.72
C ASP A 42 4.91 -12.85 1.70
N ASP A 43 6.17 -12.46 1.89
CA ASP A 43 7.28 -13.38 2.18
C ASP A 43 7.90 -13.02 3.53
N GLN A 44 7.37 -13.62 4.61
CA GLN A 44 7.84 -13.43 5.98
C GLN A 44 7.74 -11.97 6.48
N GLY A 45 6.63 -11.29 6.16
CA GLY A 45 6.38 -9.89 6.48
C GLY A 45 6.98 -8.90 5.50
N GLN A 46 7.66 -9.39 4.45
CA GLN A 46 8.28 -8.54 3.42
C GLN A 46 7.49 -8.61 2.12
N CYS A 47 7.34 -7.47 1.46
CA CYS A 47 6.78 -7.44 0.12
C CYS A 47 7.71 -8.07 -0.91
N THR A 48 7.19 -9.04 -1.65
CA THR A 48 7.95 -9.75 -2.68
C THR A 48 7.17 -9.76 -3.98
N LEU A 49 7.83 -9.31 -5.06
CA LEU A 49 7.32 -9.41 -6.42
C LEU A 49 7.57 -10.82 -6.95
N VAL A 50 6.53 -11.47 -7.46
CA VAL A 50 6.57 -12.76 -8.13
C VAL A 50 6.32 -12.57 -9.63
N LYS A 51 7.23 -13.10 -10.45
CA LYS A 51 7.17 -13.05 -11.91
C LYS A 51 6.52 -14.32 -12.48
N PRO A 52 6.18 -14.37 -13.78
CA PRO A 52 5.55 -15.56 -14.38
C PRO A 52 6.37 -16.84 -14.24
N ASP A 53 7.69 -16.73 -14.31
CA ASP A 53 8.65 -17.83 -14.15
C ASP A 53 8.84 -18.27 -12.69
N GLN A 54 8.02 -17.76 -11.76
CA GLN A 54 8.10 -17.96 -10.32
C GLN A 54 9.37 -17.40 -9.66
N SER A 55 10.22 -16.69 -10.42
CA SER A 55 11.33 -15.95 -9.82
C SER A 55 10.78 -14.84 -8.93
N ARG A 56 11.48 -14.62 -7.82
CA ARG A 56 11.07 -13.70 -6.76
C ARG A 56 12.05 -12.55 -6.63
N MET A 57 11.53 -11.36 -6.44
CA MET A 57 12.31 -10.16 -6.12
C MET A 57 11.77 -9.58 -4.82
N LYS A 58 12.57 -9.65 -3.76
CA LYS A 58 12.24 -8.98 -2.50
C LYS A 58 12.34 -7.48 -2.71
N LEU A 59 11.34 -6.76 -2.20
CA LEU A 59 11.31 -5.31 -2.20
C LEU A 59 11.70 -4.83 -0.81
N ASP A 60 12.25 -3.63 -0.71
CA ASP A 60 12.72 -3.02 0.54
C ASP A 60 11.56 -2.34 1.31
N MET A 61 10.45 -3.05 1.45
CA MET A 61 9.28 -2.62 2.21
C MET A 61 8.49 -3.78 2.82
N GLU A 62 7.83 -3.49 3.92
CA GLU A 62 7.02 -4.44 4.68
C GLU A 62 5.69 -4.75 3.98
N TRP A 63 5.15 -5.94 4.20
CA TRP A 63 3.76 -6.27 3.87
C TRP A 63 2.80 -5.58 4.86
N PRO A 64 1.59 -5.15 4.46
CA PRO A 64 1.02 -5.17 3.11
C PRO A 64 1.51 -4.03 2.22
N CYS A 65 1.65 -4.30 0.92
CA CYS A 65 1.92 -3.32 -0.12
C CYS A 65 1.05 -3.59 -1.35
N GLY A 66 0.98 -2.62 -2.25
CA GLY A 66 0.28 -2.76 -3.51
C GLY A 66 1.00 -2.07 -4.66
N PHE A 67 0.58 -2.38 -5.87
CA PHE A 67 0.98 -1.64 -7.05
C PHE A 67 0.45 -0.20 -6.99
N SER A 68 1.26 0.75 -7.44
CA SER A 68 0.79 2.11 -7.65
C SER A 68 -0.16 2.12 -8.85
N LEU A 69 -1.31 2.75 -8.68
CA LEU A 69 -2.34 2.82 -9.70
C LEU A 69 -2.44 4.21 -10.32
N ASP A 70 -2.94 4.29 -11.54
CA ASP A 70 -3.35 5.52 -12.18
C ASP A 70 -4.75 5.96 -11.70
N LYS A 71 -5.24 7.09 -12.22
CA LYS A 71 -6.57 7.60 -11.87
C LYS A 71 -7.71 6.66 -12.30
N GLN A 72 -7.43 5.72 -13.20
CA GLN A 72 -8.35 4.72 -13.72
C GLN A 72 -8.24 3.39 -12.97
N GLN A 73 -7.51 3.34 -11.84
CA GLN A 73 -7.28 2.15 -11.03
C GLN A 73 -6.56 1.02 -11.80
N LYS A 74 -5.72 1.38 -12.77
CA LYS A 74 -4.85 0.44 -13.49
C LYS A 74 -3.41 0.63 -13.03
N LEU A 75 -2.55 -0.37 -13.28
CA LEU A 75 -1.11 -0.24 -13.00
C LEU A 75 -0.57 1.05 -13.63
N ARG A 76 -0.04 1.94 -12.81
CA ARG A 76 0.65 3.12 -13.32
C ARG A 76 2.03 2.72 -13.81
N VAL A 77 2.28 3.04 -15.07
CA VAL A 77 3.58 2.85 -15.72
C VAL A 77 4.07 4.21 -16.21
N GLU A 78 5.25 4.60 -15.76
CA GLU A 78 5.98 5.76 -16.25
C GLU A 78 7.01 5.31 -17.28
N MET A 79 7.15 6.07 -18.37
CA MET A 79 8.20 5.86 -19.37
C MET A 79 9.29 6.90 -19.17
N PHE A 80 10.54 6.47 -19.10
CA PHE A 80 11.69 7.37 -19.08
C PHE A 80 12.85 6.75 -19.87
N ASN A 81 13.40 7.49 -20.85
CA ASN A 81 14.41 6.98 -21.78
C ASN A 81 14.03 5.62 -22.41
N ASP A 82 12.77 5.51 -22.86
CA ASP A 82 12.18 4.29 -23.44
C ASP A 82 12.16 3.06 -22.50
N ILE A 83 12.44 3.26 -21.21
CA ILE A 83 12.38 2.23 -20.19
C ILE A 83 11.05 2.38 -19.41
N PRO A 84 10.20 1.34 -19.39
CA PRO A 84 8.98 1.35 -18.58
C PRO A 84 9.32 1.10 -17.12
N ILE A 85 8.63 1.82 -16.23
CA ILE A 85 8.84 1.80 -14.79
C ILE A 85 7.48 1.71 -14.10
N LEU A 86 7.29 0.72 -13.24
CA LEU A 86 6.17 0.67 -12.30
C LEU A 86 6.63 1.05 -10.90
N ALA A 87 5.70 1.18 -9.96
CA ALA A 87 6.03 1.32 -8.56
C ALA A 87 5.16 0.43 -7.68
N VAL A 88 5.74 0.01 -6.56
CA VAL A 88 5.06 -0.65 -5.44
C VAL A 88 5.10 0.30 -4.26
N TRP A 89 4.01 0.38 -3.50
CA TRP A 89 3.90 1.28 -2.36
C TRP A 89 3.22 0.60 -1.16
N ARG A 90 3.51 1.12 0.01
CA ARG A 90 2.77 0.87 1.26
C ARG A 90 2.62 2.17 2.03
N SER A 91 1.56 2.28 2.82
CA SER A 91 1.28 3.44 3.64
C SER A 91 0.71 2.98 4.97
N GLU A 92 1.21 3.55 6.06
CA GLU A 92 0.77 3.28 7.41
C GLU A 92 0.41 4.59 8.10
N HIS A 93 -0.79 4.68 8.67
CA HIS A 93 -1.19 5.88 9.41
C HIS A 93 -0.25 6.10 10.59
N MET A 94 0.20 7.35 10.74
CA MET A 94 0.94 7.74 11.93
C MET A 94 0.00 7.78 13.16
N PRO A 95 0.53 7.58 14.38
CA PRO A 95 -0.28 7.62 15.59
C PRO A 95 -1.04 8.94 15.76
N ALA A 96 -2.23 8.88 16.36
CA ALA A 96 -3.01 10.05 16.72
C ALA A 96 -2.17 11.03 17.58
N PRO A 97 -2.33 12.36 17.41
CA PRO A 97 -3.38 13.03 16.64
C PRO A 97 -3.07 13.25 15.15
N SER A 98 -2.00 12.65 14.63
CA SER A 98 -1.62 12.83 13.23
C SER A 98 -2.68 12.29 12.28
N ARG A 99 -2.83 12.94 11.12
CA ARG A 99 -3.61 12.44 9.99
C ARG A 99 -2.72 11.96 8.83
N ASP A 100 -1.42 12.12 8.99
CA ASP A 100 -0.44 11.74 7.97
C ASP A 100 -0.17 10.24 8.01
N CYS A 101 0.44 9.75 6.95
CA CYS A 101 0.91 8.39 6.85
C CYS A 101 2.43 8.37 6.65
N LEU A 102 3.09 7.38 7.22
CA LEU A 102 4.44 7.01 6.82
C LEU A 102 4.34 6.03 5.65
N SER A 103 4.78 6.48 4.48
CA SER A 103 4.70 5.73 3.24
C SER A 103 6.07 5.35 2.72
N LYS A 104 6.14 4.18 2.09
CA LYS A 104 7.28 3.73 1.31
C LYS A 104 6.86 3.47 -0.13
N MET A 105 7.73 3.81 -1.07
CA MET A 105 7.56 3.47 -2.47
C MET A 105 8.87 2.96 -3.05
N GLN A 106 8.81 1.91 -3.86
CA GLN A 106 9.97 1.41 -4.60
C GLN A 106 9.59 1.25 -6.07
N ALA A 107 10.36 1.93 -6.93
CA ALA A 107 10.20 1.85 -8.37
C ALA A 107 10.89 0.59 -8.91
N ILE A 108 10.33 0.00 -9.97
CA ILE A 108 10.87 -1.18 -10.64
C ILE A 108 10.88 -0.90 -12.14
N ARG A 109 12.07 -0.94 -12.75
CA ARG A 109 12.24 -0.74 -14.19
C ARG A 109 12.47 -2.05 -14.92
N GLN A 110 12.03 -2.13 -16.17
CA GLN A 110 12.38 -3.24 -17.07
C GLN A 110 13.73 -2.96 -17.73
N MET A 111 14.71 -3.84 -17.49
CA MET A 111 16.01 -3.87 -18.14
C MET A 111 16.12 -5.08 -19.07
N PRO A 112 17.08 -5.10 -20.02
CA PRO A 112 17.31 -6.27 -20.86
C PRO A 112 17.60 -7.56 -20.07
N THR A 113 18.19 -7.44 -18.88
CA THR A 113 18.53 -8.56 -17.99
C THR A 113 17.39 -8.96 -17.04
N GLY A 114 16.26 -8.25 -17.07
CA GLY A 114 15.11 -8.49 -16.20
C GLY A 114 14.66 -7.23 -15.47
N PHE A 115 13.96 -7.41 -14.36
CA PHE A 115 13.55 -6.28 -13.52
C PHE A 115 14.70 -5.82 -12.62
N GLU A 116 14.74 -4.51 -12.38
CA GLU A 116 15.63 -3.87 -11.42
C GLU A 116 14.80 -2.98 -10.50
N ALA A 117 14.96 -3.16 -9.19
CA ALA A 117 14.34 -2.29 -8.19
C ALA A 117 15.27 -1.11 -7.88
N GLY A 118 14.70 0.10 -7.85
CA GLY A 118 15.41 1.30 -7.44
C GLY A 118 15.50 1.44 -5.92
N THR A 119 16.16 2.50 -5.46
CA THR A 119 16.22 2.84 -4.02
C THR A 119 14.81 3.10 -3.47
N VAL A 120 14.50 2.59 -2.27
CA VAL A 120 13.22 2.89 -1.62
C VAL A 120 13.11 4.37 -1.23
N SER A 121 11.97 4.97 -1.53
CA SER A 121 11.61 6.32 -1.10
C SER A 121 10.70 6.25 0.11
N VAL A 122 10.96 7.08 1.12
CA VAL A 122 10.15 7.19 2.35
C VAL A 122 9.61 8.61 2.47
N TYR A 123 8.31 8.77 2.74
CA TYR A 123 7.66 10.07 2.78
C TYR A 123 6.45 10.10 3.72
N ALA A 124 6.12 11.30 4.22
CA ALA A 124 5.02 11.55 5.15
C ALA A 124 3.77 12.02 4.39
N ALA A 125 3.14 11.12 3.64
CA ALA A 125 1.86 11.39 2.98
C ALA A 125 1.07 10.09 2.79
N CYS A 126 -0.25 10.19 2.87
CA CYS A 126 -1.15 9.07 2.58
C CYS A 126 -1.46 8.98 1.08
N GLY A 127 -1.78 7.78 0.62
CA GLY A 127 -2.29 7.53 -0.73
C GLY A 127 -1.29 6.82 -1.65
N SER A 128 -1.82 6.33 -2.76
CA SER A 128 -1.07 5.58 -3.75
C SER A 128 -0.36 6.52 -4.73
N GLY A 129 0.97 6.37 -4.80
CA GLY A 129 1.80 7.02 -5.81
C GLY A 129 2.32 8.40 -5.44
N GLY A 130 3.18 8.90 -6.33
CA GLY A 130 3.80 10.23 -6.24
C GLY A 130 3.90 10.88 -7.61
N ASP A 131 4.62 11.99 -7.70
CA ASP A 131 4.95 12.55 -9.01
C ASP A 131 5.88 11.61 -9.80
N GLN A 132 6.10 11.91 -11.08
CA GLN A 132 6.98 11.08 -11.93
C GLN A 132 8.40 10.93 -11.37
N LYS A 133 8.90 11.89 -10.58
CA LYS A 133 10.26 11.83 -10.03
C LYS A 133 10.43 10.66 -9.08
N MET A 134 9.37 10.29 -8.36
CA MET A 134 9.38 9.13 -7.48
C MET A 134 9.62 7.81 -8.24
N TYR A 135 9.30 7.77 -9.54
CA TYR A 135 9.54 6.60 -10.40
C TYR A 135 10.95 6.63 -10.99
N VAL A 136 11.45 7.81 -11.37
CA VAL A 136 12.67 7.95 -12.18
C VAL A 136 13.92 8.15 -11.32
N ALA A 137 13.85 8.98 -10.28
CA ALA A 137 14.99 9.36 -9.45
C ALA A 137 15.63 8.21 -8.63
N PRO A 138 14.93 7.11 -8.28
CA PRO A 138 15.53 6.00 -7.55
C PRO A 138 16.67 5.23 -8.27
N PHE A 139 16.86 5.47 -9.56
CA PHE A 139 17.83 4.76 -10.40
C PHE A 139 19.05 5.62 -10.75
N THR A 140 20.17 4.95 -11.02
CA THR A 140 21.29 5.57 -11.75
C THR A 140 21.03 5.44 -13.26
N TRP A 141 21.26 6.54 -13.99
CA TRP A 141 21.01 6.67 -15.42
C TRP A 141 22.30 6.87 -16.20
#